data_AF-A2EV57-F1
#
_entry.id   AF-A2EV57-F1
#
_cell.length_a   1.000
_cell.length_b   1.000
_cell.length_c   1.000
_cell.angle_alpha   90.00
_cell.angle_beta   90.00
_cell.angle_gamma   90.00
#
_symmetry.space_group_name_H-M   'P 1'
#
loop_
_entity.id
_entity.type
_entity.pdbx_description
1 polymer ?
#
loop_
_entity_poly.entity_id
_entity_poly.type
_entity_poly.pdbx_seq_one_letter_code
_entity_poly.pdbx_strand_id
1 'polypeptide(L)'
;MHSEPDSDFNSPVQDHNVCGQTNSTTDKPNNFKSSTYEFIHYCNDHKDQKYDIKSISNKMGFRQRRFFEVVAVFEALGVCPKIDQDSFLWIGFENIKHTIERIATSRGAFLPEFSLDSIFSYKGCISVQKVTEEFILLFIALELRKINLIEAAAYLARSNEREKTIKCKLYQVAAVLEIANIIRKTDKPSEFELLPEYFISASEKMSPKTPDPSILYSLLSRPEPFCPDVGIPVISSRLNEYYSNNF
;
A
#
# COMPACT_ATOMS: atom_id res chain seq x y z
N MET A 1 44.07 -49.96 57.82
CA MET A 1 45.19 -50.46 56.99
C MET A 1 44.91 -49.96 55.58
N HIS A 2 45.45 -48.78 55.24
CA HIS A 2 46.63 -48.62 54.37
C HIS A 2 46.26 -48.91 52.90
N SER A 3 46.40 -48.05 51.89
CA SER A 3 47.05 -46.75 51.72
C SER A 3 46.58 -46.15 50.38
N GLU A 4 46.71 -44.84 50.17
CA GLU A 4 46.74 -44.18 48.85
C GLU A 4 48.02 -44.61 48.06
N PRO A 5 48.21 -44.26 46.76
CA PRO A 5 48.60 -42.89 46.37
C PRO A 5 48.15 -42.39 44.97
N ASP A 6 47.95 -41.07 44.91
CA ASP A 6 48.52 -40.04 44.00
C ASP A 6 48.79 -40.33 42.51
N SER A 7 48.33 -39.42 41.65
CA SER A 7 49.23 -38.49 40.93
C SER A 7 48.47 -37.48 40.04
N ASP A 8 48.55 -36.22 40.48
CA ASP A 8 48.82 -34.97 39.76
C ASP A 8 48.56 -34.85 38.24
N PHE A 9 47.90 -33.74 37.83
CA PHE A 9 48.59 -32.64 37.13
C PHE A 9 47.72 -31.37 37.01
N ASN A 10 48.12 -30.34 37.76
CA ASN A 10 48.14 -28.89 37.49
C ASN A 10 47.02 -28.14 36.72
N SER A 11 46.40 -27.23 37.47
CA SER A 11 45.93 -25.83 37.23
C SER A 11 46.77 -24.99 36.24
N PRO A 12 46.41 -23.73 35.84
CA PRO A 12 45.37 -22.82 36.36
C PRO A 12 44.54 -22.04 35.29
N VAL A 13 43.38 -21.50 35.68
CA VAL A 13 42.62 -20.51 34.89
C VAL A 13 42.91 -19.11 35.44
N GLN A 14 43.49 -18.25 34.60
CA GLN A 14 43.68 -16.82 34.83
C GLN A 14 42.69 -15.99 34.01
N ASP A 15 42.31 -14.85 34.60
CA ASP A 15 41.45 -13.78 34.12
C ASP A 15 41.95 -13.03 32.87
N HIS A 16 41.01 -12.23 32.34
CA HIS A 16 41.10 -11.15 31.35
C HIS A 16 41.00 -11.52 29.87
N ASN A 17 39.89 -11.08 29.25
CA ASN A 17 39.98 -10.24 28.06
C ASN A 17 38.71 -9.41 27.79
N VAL A 18 38.92 -8.11 27.72
CA VAL A 18 38.06 -7.09 27.09
C VAL A 18 38.25 -7.19 25.58
N CYS A 19 37.16 -7.24 24.80
CA CYS A 19 37.14 -6.58 23.48
C CYS A 19 35.71 -6.48 22.96
N GLY A 20 35.22 -5.25 22.81
CA GLY A 20 34.08 -4.99 21.93
C GLY A 20 34.53 -5.04 20.47
N GLN A 21 33.70 -5.63 19.62
CA GLN A 21 33.68 -5.36 18.18
C GLN A 21 32.37 -5.84 17.55
N THR A 22 31.56 -4.87 17.13
CA THR A 22 30.86 -4.78 15.84
C THR A 22 30.23 -6.06 15.27
N ASN A 23 28.93 -6.26 15.53
CA ASN A 23 28.10 -7.04 14.62
C ASN A 23 27.54 -6.10 13.55
N SER A 24 28.27 -6.05 12.43
CA SER A 24 27.82 -5.50 11.17
C SER A 24 26.58 -6.25 10.69
N THR A 25 25.48 -5.52 10.54
CA THR A 25 24.24 -5.96 9.89
C THR A 25 24.53 -6.24 8.42
N THR A 26 24.98 -7.45 8.12
CA THR A 26 24.97 -8.00 6.76
C THR A 26 23.58 -8.57 6.52
N ASP A 27 22.66 -7.66 6.16
CA ASP A 27 21.32 -8.01 5.69
C ASP A 27 21.44 -8.99 4.53
N LYS A 28 21.02 -10.23 4.76
CA LYS A 28 20.75 -11.17 3.66
C LYS A 28 19.75 -10.47 2.72
N PRO A 29 20.01 -10.39 1.40
CA PRO A 29 19.04 -9.81 0.48
C PRO A 29 17.73 -10.56 0.66
N ASN A 30 16.71 -9.82 1.08
CA ASN A 30 15.43 -10.36 1.47
C ASN A 30 14.81 -10.96 0.20
N ASN A 31 14.86 -12.28 0.04
CA ASN A 31 14.53 -13.02 -1.20
C ASN A 31 13.24 -12.50 -1.86
N PHE A 32 12.21 -12.19 -1.06
CA PHE A 32 10.97 -11.60 -1.55
C PHE A 32 11.13 -10.26 -2.28
N LYS A 33 11.92 -9.33 -1.73
CA LYS A 33 12.14 -7.99 -2.31
C LYS A 33 12.90 -8.10 -3.63
N SER A 34 13.99 -8.88 -3.64
CA SER A 34 14.79 -9.10 -4.85
C SER A 34 13.98 -9.79 -5.94
N SER A 35 13.30 -10.90 -5.63
CA SER A 35 12.46 -11.61 -6.62
C SER A 35 11.30 -10.77 -7.14
N THR A 36 10.69 -9.92 -6.31
CA THR A 36 9.61 -9.02 -6.76
C THR A 36 10.15 -7.93 -7.68
N TYR A 37 11.31 -7.37 -7.35
CA TYR A 37 11.97 -6.37 -8.19
C TYR A 37 12.41 -6.96 -9.54
N GLU A 38 13.04 -8.14 -9.55
CA GLU A 38 13.42 -8.86 -10.76
C GLU A 38 12.20 -9.21 -11.62
N PHE A 39 11.10 -9.64 -10.99
CA PHE A 39 9.84 -9.90 -11.67
C PHE A 39 9.31 -8.65 -12.39
N ILE A 40 9.27 -7.50 -11.70
CA ILE A 40 8.81 -6.22 -12.28
C ILE A 40 9.69 -5.83 -13.47
N HIS A 41 11.01 -5.88 -13.31
CA HIS A 41 11.94 -5.54 -14.39
C HIS A 41 11.76 -6.45 -15.60
N TYR A 42 11.70 -7.77 -15.35
CA TYR A 42 11.53 -8.77 -16.39
C TYR A 42 10.26 -8.55 -17.23
N CYS A 43 9.14 -8.22 -16.58
CA CYS A 43 7.89 -7.97 -17.29
C CYS A 43 7.86 -6.61 -17.99
N ASN A 44 8.55 -5.60 -17.45
CA ASN A 44 8.68 -4.30 -18.11
C ASN A 44 9.51 -4.37 -19.39
N ASP A 45 10.48 -5.28 -19.48
CA ASP A 45 11.25 -5.53 -20.70
C ASP A 45 10.43 -6.26 -21.79
N HIS A 46 9.30 -6.86 -21.40
CA HIS A 46 8.48 -7.73 -22.23
C HIS A 46 6.98 -7.38 -22.09
N LYS A 47 6.64 -6.10 -22.31
CA LYS A 47 5.26 -5.60 -22.19
C LYS A 47 4.28 -6.35 -23.12
N ASP A 48 3.02 -6.37 -22.73
CA ASP A 48 1.87 -6.94 -23.45
C ASP A 48 1.97 -8.46 -23.68
N GLN A 49 2.75 -9.15 -22.84
CA GLN A 49 2.85 -10.60 -22.85
C GLN A 49 1.94 -11.27 -21.80
N LYS A 50 1.42 -12.44 -22.18
CA LYS A 50 0.71 -13.34 -21.28
C LYS A 50 1.73 -14.14 -20.46
N TYR A 51 1.56 -14.14 -19.15
CA TYR A 51 2.38 -14.91 -18.22
C TYR A 51 1.54 -15.92 -17.44
N ASP A 52 2.06 -17.14 -17.33
CA ASP A 52 1.56 -18.15 -16.39
C ASP A 52 2.26 -17.97 -15.03
N ILE A 53 1.45 -17.90 -13.97
CA ILE A 53 1.87 -17.64 -12.59
C ILE A 53 2.84 -18.72 -12.10
N LYS A 54 2.56 -20.00 -12.37
CA LYS A 54 3.40 -21.11 -11.90
C LYS A 54 4.78 -21.06 -12.57
N SER A 55 4.78 -20.89 -13.88
CA SER A 55 5.99 -20.83 -14.70
C SER A 55 6.90 -19.66 -14.29
N ILE A 56 6.33 -18.46 -14.16
CA ILE A 56 7.12 -17.27 -13.79
C ILE A 56 7.59 -17.33 -12.33
N SER A 57 6.75 -17.84 -11.41
CA SER A 57 7.13 -17.97 -10.00
C SER A 57 8.32 -18.93 -9.81
N ASN A 58 8.33 -20.05 -10.54
CA ASN A 58 9.45 -20.99 -10.53
C ASN A 58 10.72 -20.35 -11.12
N LYS A 59 10.58 -19.59 -12.21
CA LYS A 59 11.69 -18.89 -12.86
C LYS A 59 12.34 -17.85 -11.94
N MET A 60 11.55 -17.10 -11.17
CA MET A 60 12.02 -16.04 -10.28
C MET A 60 12.34 -16.50 -8.85
N GLY A 61 12.31 -17.81 -8.58
CA GLY A 61 12.56 -18.37 -7.23
C GLY A 61 11.49 -18.00 -6.18
N PHE A 62 10.29 -17.64 -6.65
CA PHE A 62 9.19 -17.17 -5.82
C PHE A 62 8.39 -18.35 -5.24
N ARG A 63 8.01 -18.28 -3.96
CA ARG A 63 6.98 -19.20 -3.43
C ARG A 63 5.62 -18.84 -4.03
N GLN A 64 4.98 -19.77 -4.76
CA GLN A 64 3.71 -19.54 -5.47
C GLN A 64 2.68 -18.73 -4.67
N ARG A 65 2.40 -19.13 -3.41
CA ARG A 65 1.43 -18.42 -2.55
C ARG A 65 1.72 -16.93 -2.39
N ARG A 66 3.00 -16.56 -2.28
CA ARG A 66 3.43 -15.16 -2.16
C ARG A 66 3.37 -14.44 -3.49
N PHE A 67 3.65 -15.13 -4.59
CA PHE A 67 3.57 -14.55 -5.93
C PHE A 67 2.13 -14.18 -6.29
N PHE A 68 1.16 -15.01 -5.91
CA PHE A 68 -0.26 -14.66 -6.01
C PHE A 68 -0.62 -13.38 -5.23
N GLU A 69 0.04 -13.07 -4.11
CA GLU A 69 -0.18 -11.81 -3.39
C GLU A 69 0.32 -10.62 -4.19
N VAL A 70 1.51 -10.74 -4.81
CA VAL A 70 2.08 -9.70 -5.68
C VAL A 70 1.17 -9.43 -6.89
N VAL A 71 0.79 -10.50 -7.61
CA VAL A 71 -0.10 -10.39 -8.77
C VAL A 71 -1.45 -9.80 -8.36
N ALA A 72 -2.02 -10.21 -7.21
CA ALA A 72 -3.28 -9.66 -6.72
C ALA A 72 -3.20 -8.14 -6.45
N VAL A 73 -2.08 -7.63 -5.93
CA VAL A 73 -1.88 -6.18 -5.73
C VAL A 73 -1.81 -5.47 -7.09
N PHE A 74 -1.05 -5.99 -8.04
CA PHE A 74 -0.90 -5.40 -9.36
C PHE A 74 -2.17 -5.47 -10.22
N GLU A 75 -2.95 -6.54 -10.08
CA GLU A 75 -4.26 -6.69 -10.72
C GLU A 75 -5.23 -5.62 -10.20
N ALA A 76 -5.29 -5.40 -8.88
CA ALA A 76 -6.14 -4.36 -8.27
C ALA A 76 -5.79 -2.94 -8.75
N LEU A 77 -4.53 -2.70 -9.12
CA LEU A 77 -4.06 -1.43 -9.67
C LEU A 77 -4.13 -1.34 -11.19
N GLY A 78 -4.61 -2.38 -11.88
CA GLY A 78 -4.73 -2.41 -13.33
C GLY A 78 -3.38 -2.49 -14.06
N VAL A 79 -2.31 -2.93 -13.37
CA VAL A 79 -0.97 -3.16 -13.95
C VAL A 79 -0.95 -4.46 -14.73
N CYS A 80 -1.59 -5.49 -14.19
CA CYS A 80 -1.72 -6.78 -14.87
C CYS A 80 -3.14 -7.37 -14.75
N PRO A 81 -4.02 -7.16 -15.75
CA PRO A 81 -5.33 -7.79 -15.73
C PRO A 81 -5.20 -9.31 -15.86
N LYS A 82 -6.04 -10.00 -15.09
CA LYS A 82 -6.13 -11.45 -15.09
C LYS A 82 -6.84 -11.95 -16.34
N ILE A 83 -6.27 -12.97 -16.98
CA ILE A 83 -6.87 -13.63 -18.17
C ILE A 83 -7.65 -14.87 -17.72
N ASP A 84 -7.01 -15.73 -16.92
CA ASP A 84 -7.61 -16.94 -16.37
C ASP A 84 -7.07 -17.19 -14.95
N GLN A 85 -7.44 -18.31 -14.31
CA GLN A 85 -7.10 -18.56 -12.91
C GLN A 85 -5.59 -18.48 -12.62
N ASP A 86 -4.76 -18.90 -13.57
CA ASP A 86 -3.32 -19.08 -13.42
C ASP A 86 -2.50 -18.14 -14.32
N SER A 87 -3.11 -17.20 -15.03
CA SER A 87 -2.39 -16.29 -15.93
C SER A 87 -2.91 -14.86 -15.97
N PHE A 88 -2.01 -13.95 -16.32
CA PHE A 88 -2.25 -12.52 -16.43
C PHE A 88 -1.54 -11.93 -17.64
N LEU A 89 -2.02 -10.76 -18.08
CA LEU A 89 -1.36 -9.92 -19.09
C LEU A 89 -0.59 -8.82 -18.38
N TRP A 90 0.68 -8.58 -18.70
CA TRP A 90 1.40 -7.42 -18.15
C TRP A 90 1.25 -6.21 -19.07
N ILE A 91 0.52 -5.18 -18.63
CA ILE A 91 0.38 -3.91 -19.36
C ILE A 91 1.45 -2.92 -18.87
N GLY A 92 1.70 -2.91 -17.56
CA GLY A 92 2.66 -2.03 -16.91
C GLY A 92 2.02 -0.92 -16.08
N PHE A 93 2.84 -0.02 -15.55
CA PHE A 93 2.42 0.95 -14.52
C PHE A 93 1.68 2.18 -15.05
N GLU A 94 1.64 2.38 -16.36
CA GLU A 94 1.05 3.59 -16.97
C GLU A 94 -0.46 3.70 -16.74
N ASN A 95 -1.14 2.57 -16.53
CA ASN A 95 -2.58 2.53 -16.29
C ASN A 95 -2.97 2.68 -14.80
N ILE A 96 -2.00 2.80 -13.87
CA ILE A 96 -2.30 2.92 -12.43
C ILE A 96 -3.18 4.13 -12.17
N LYS A 97 -2.76 5.32 -12.62
CA LYS A 97 -3.46 6.57 -12.31
C LYS A 97 -4.91 6.54 -12.79
N HIS A 98 -5.13 6.05 -14.01
CA HIS A 98 -6.47 5.87 -14.57
C HIS A 98 -7.30 4.85 -13.76
N THR A 99 -6.67 3.76 -13.30
CA THR A 99 -7.35 2.77 -12.46
C THR A 99 -7.74 3.35 -11.10
N ILE A 100 -6.86 4.12 -10.45
CA ILE A 100 -7.16 4.82 -9.19
C ILE A 100 -8.33 5.78 -9.39
N GLU A 101 -8.28 6.59 -10.46
CA GLU A 101 -9.36 7.53 -10.79
C GLU A 101 -10.69 6.81 -11.00
N ARG A 102 -10.68 5.69 -11.73
CA ARG A 102 -11.86 4.86 -11.97
C ARG A 102 -12.43 4.30 -10.67
N ILE A 103 -11.58 3.76 -9.78
CA ILE A 103 -12.00 3.25 -8.47
C ILE A 103 -12.64 4.38 -7.65
N ALA A 104 -11.95 5.52 -7.53
CA ALA A 104 -12.44 6.68 -6.79
C ALA A 104 -13.77 7.21 -7.34
N THR A 105 -13.91 7.32 -8.66
CA THR A 105 -15.16 7.73 -9.32
C THR A 105 -16.28 6.73 -9.06
N SER A 106 -16.02 5.43 -9.22
CA SER A 106 -17.02 4.37 -9.03
C SER A 106 -17.56 4.29 -7.60
N ARG A 107 -16.74 4.70 -6.61
CA ARG A 107 -17.10 4.73 -5.19
C ARG A 107 -17.63 6.09 -4.72
N GLY A 108 -17.77 7.06 -5.63
CA GLY A 108 -18.27 8.39 -5.29
C GLY A 108 -17.29 9.25 -4.48
N ALA A 109 -15.99 8.95 -4.50
CA ALA A 109 -15.01 9.72 -3.73
C ALA A 109 -14.89 11.18 -4.19
N PHE A 110 -15.24 11.47 -5.44
CA PHE A 110 -15.29 12.83 -6.01
C PHE A 110 -16.67 13.50 -5.91
N LEU A 111 -17.62 12.86 -5.23
CA LEU A 111 -18.97 13.39 -5.06
C LEU A 111 -19.11 13.99 -3.64
N PRO A 112 -19.45 15.29 -3.52
CA PRO A 112 -19.60 15.97 -2.23
C PRO A 112 -20.62 15.32 -1.29
N GLU A 113 -21.66 14.70 -1.84
CA GLU A 113 -22.76 14.10 -1.10
C GLU A 113 -22.42 12.75 -0.44
N PHE A 114 -21.29 12.15 -0.79
CA PHE A 114 -20.86 10.87 -0.25
C PHE A 114 -20.00 11.05 1.00
N SER A 115 -20.47 10.51 2.13
CA SER A 115 -19.68 10.36 3.36
C SER A 115 -18.65 9.25 3.23
N LEU A 116 -17.68 9.21 4.15
CA LEU A 116 -16.65 8.16 4.18
C LEU A 116 -17.29 6.76 4.35
N ASP A 117 -18.33 6.66 5.17
CA ASP A 117 -19.13 5.45 5.35
C ASP A 117 -19.77 4.94 4.06
N SER A 118 -20.17 5.82 3.14
CA SER A 118 -20.75 5.45 1.85
C SER A 118 -19.72 5.04 0.80
N ILE A 119 -18.51 5.63 0.85
CA ILE A 119 -17.40 5.34 -0.08
C ILE A 119 -16.80 3.97 0.20
N PHE A 120 -16.63 3.65 1.48
CA PHE A 120 -15.96 2.45 1.97
C PHE A 120 -16.98 1.39 2.41
N SER A 121 -16.91 0.21 1.77
CA SER A 121 -17.80 -0.91 2.11
C SER A 121 -17.15 -1.88 3.08
N TYR A 122 -17.68 -1.96 4.30
CA TYR A 122 -17.22 -2.86 5.36
C TYR A 122 -17.73 -4.30 5.20
N LYS A 123 -18.62 -4.56 4.24
CA LYS A 123 -19.20 -5.90 4.00
C LYS A 123 -18.36 -6.69 2.99
N GLY A 124 -18.23 -7.99 3.20
CA GLY A 124 -17.62 -8.92 2.26
C GLY A 124 -16.32 -9.59 2.73
N CYS A 125 -15.60 -10.17 1.79
CA CYS A 125 -14.36 -10.89 2.02
C CYS A 125 -13.16 -9.93 2.13
N ILE A 126 -12.17 -10.30 2.94
CA ILE A 126 -10.92 -9.54 3.07
C ILE A 126 -9.88 -10.18 2.14
N SER A 127 -9.94 -9.84 0.85
CA SER A 127 -8.93 -10.23 -0.14
C SER A 127 -7.77 -9.22 -0.17
N VAL A 128 -6.63 -9.62 -0.72
CA VAL A 128 -5.50 -8.68 -0.92
C VAL A 128 -5.91 -7.57 -1.89
N GLN A 129 -6.58 -7.91 -2.99
CA GLN A 129 -7.13 -6.95 -3.96
C GLN A 129 -8.01 -5.89 -3.29
N LYS A 130 -9.01 -6.32 -2.50
CA LYS A 130 -9.90 -5.38 -1.81
C LYS A 130 -9.11 -4.47 -0.87
N VAL A 131 -8.19 -5.02 -0.09
CA VAL A 131 -7.35 -4.22 0.82
C VAL A 131 -6.48 -3.24 0.03
N THR A 132 -5.97 -3.60 -1.14
CA THR A 132 -5.21 -2.70 -2.02
C THR A 132 -6.08 -1.55 -2.52
N GLU A 133 -7.27 -1.83 -3.05
CA GLU A 133 -8.20 -0.79 -3.54
C GLU A 133 -8.61 0.17 -2.41
N GLU A 134 -9.04 -0.36 -1.26
CA GLU A 134 -9.48 0.47 -0.13
C GLU A 134 -8.29 1.27 0.45
N PHE A 135 -7.08 0.69 0.50
CA PHE A 135 -5.89 1.41 0.97
C PHE A 135 -5.53 2.59 0.07
N ILE A 136 -5.55 2.40 -1.25
CA ILE A 136 -5.27 3.50 -2.19
C ILE A 136 -6.40 4.53 -2.18
N LEU A 137 -7.65 4.07 -2.08
CA LEU A 137 -8.80 4.95 -1.99
C LEU A 137 -8.75 5.85 -0.74
N LEU A 138 -8.19 5.39 0.38
CA LEU A 138 -8.01 6.23 1.57
C LEU A 138 -7.16 7.48 1.30
N PHE A 139 -6.06 7.36 0.53
CA PHE A 139 -5.24 8.53 0.19
C PHE A 139 -6.04 9.58 -0.58
N ILE A 140 -6.93 9.12 -1.48
CA ILE A 140 -7.73 10.01 -2.33
C ILE A 140 -8.92 10.59 -1.56
N ALA A 141 -9.66 9.76 -0.82
CA ALA A 141 -10.88 10.16 -0.13
C ALA A 141 -10.64 11.12 1.04
N LEU A 142 -9.49 10.98 1.71
CA LEU A 142 -9.04 11.87 2.80
C LEU A 142 -8.19 13.04 2.29
N GLU A 143 -7.77 12.99 1.03
CA GLU A 143 -6.80 13.91 0.43
C GLU A 143 -5.47 13.99 1.22
N LEU A 144 -5.08 12.88 1.85
CA LEU A 144 -3.84 12.75 2.59
C LEU A 144 -2.80 12.06 1.74
N ARG A 145 -1.60 12.64 1.65
CA ARG A 145 -0.47 11.97 1.01
C ARG A 145 0.16 10.90 1.88
N LYS A 146 -0.02 10.98 3.20
CA LYS A 146 0.61 10.10 4.20
C LYS A 146 -0.47 9.42 5.04
N ILE A 147 -0.36 8.11 5.21
CA ILE A 147 -1.30 7.31 5.98
C ILE A 147 -0.55 6.33 6.88
N ASN A 148 -0.98 6.22 8.14
CA ASN A 148 -0.50 5.21 9.06
C ASN A 148 -1.28 3.89 8.87
N LEU A 149 -0.58 2.76 8.71
CA LEU A 149 -1.20 1.45 8.50
C LEU A 149 -2.01 0.96 9.69
N ILE A 150 -1.68 1.38 10.91
CA ILE A 150 -2.41 0.97 12.12
C ILE A 150 -3.77 1.65 12.15
N GLU A 151 -3.79 2.97 11.95
CA GLU A 151 -5.02 3.77 11.87
C GLU A 151 -5.88 3.35 10.67
N ALA A 152 -5.26 3.13 9.51
CA ALA A 152 -5.97 2.64 8.33
C ALA A 152 -6.60 1.26 8.58
N ALA A 153 -5.90 0.35 9.28
CA ALA A 153 -6.43 -0.96 9.61
C ALA A 153 -7.63 -0.87 10.57
N ALA A 154 -7.53 -0.05 11.61
CA ALA A 154 -8.60 0.19 12.57
C ALA A 154 -9.84 0.78 11.88
N TYR A 155 -9.65 1.81 11.05
CA TYR A 155 -10.71 2.41 10.26
C TYR A 155 -11.37 1.42 9.30
N LEU A 156 -10.59 0.67 8.50
CA LEU A 156 -11.15 -0.32 7.56
C LEU A 156 -11.82 -1.50 8.27
N ALA A 157 -11.51 -1.74 9.55
CA ALA A 157 -12.16 -2.75 10.37
C ALA A 157 -13.48 -2.25 10.98
N ARG A 158 -13.65 -0.95 11.26
CA ARG A 158 -14.84 -0.37 11.93
C ARG A 158 -15.31 -1.21 13.12
N SER A 159 -14.38 -1.54 14.02
CA SER A 159 -14.62 -2.35 15.24
C SER A 159 -15.03 -3.81 15.03
N ASN A 160 -14.83 -4.39 13.84
CA ASN A 160 -14.98 -5.85 13.66
C ASN A 160 -13.77 -6.62 14.24
N GLU A 161 -13.95 -7.91 14.55
CA GLU A 161 -12.87 -8.79 15.04
C GLU A 161 -11.76 -9.08 13.99
N ARG A 162 -11.78 -8.40 12.83
CA ARG A 162 -10.92 -8.69 11.67
C ARG A 162 -9.80 -7.66 11.48
N GLU A 163 -9.66 -6.69 12.38
CA GLU A 163 -8.60 -5.68 12.35
C GLU A 163 -7.21 -6.30 12.17
N LYS A 164 -6.89 -7.35 12.95
CA LYS A 164 -5.60 -8.05 12.86
C LYS A 164 -5.33 -8.61 11.45
N THR A 165 -6.36 -9.13 10.80
CA THR A 165 -6.26 -9.68 9.43
C THR A 165 -6.07 -8.57 8.40
N ILE A 166 -6.81 -7.46 8.53
CA ILE A 166 -6.69 -6.29 7.66
C ILE A 166 -5.29 -5.68 7.80
N LYS A 167 -4.84 -5.45 9.04
CA LYS A 167 -3.50 -4.94 9.35
C LYS A 167 -2.41 -5.81 8.73
N CYS A 168 -2.50 -7.13 8.89
CA CYS A 168 -1.53 -8.05 8.29
C CYS A 168 -1.50 -7.95 6.75
N LYS A 169 -2.67 -7.87 6.10
CA LYS A 169 -2.77 -7.70 4.65
C LYS A 169 -2.28 -6.33 4.20
N LEU A 170 -2.55 -5.26 4.95
CA LEU A 170 -2.04 -3.92 4.66
C LEU A 170 -0.51 -3.89 4.64
N TYR A 171 0.17 -4.53 5.59
CA TYR A 171 1.64 -4.63 5.55
C TYR A 171 2.13 -5.40 4.32
N GLN A 172 1.42 -6.46 3.90
CA GLN A 172 1.77 -7.20 2.68
C GLN A 172 1.60 -6.33 1.44
N VAL A 173 0.46 -5.63 1.32
CA VAL A 173 0.19 -4.69 0.23
C VAL A 173 1.24 -3.59 0.22
N ALA A 174 1.51 -2.96 1.36
CA ALA A 174 2.48 -1.88 1.48
C ALA A 174 3.89 -2.33 1.06
N ALA A 175 4.31 -3.53 1.44
CA ALA A 175 5.60 -4.07 1.02
C ALA A 175 5.69 -4.22 -0.52
N VAL A 176 4.64 -4.69 -1.18
CA VAL A 176 4.61 -4.82 -2.65
C VAL A 176 4.61 -3.45 -3.32
N LEU A 177 3.78 -2.52 -2.85
CA LEU A 177 3.69 -1.16 -3.38
C LEU A 177 5.00 -0.36 -3.17
N GLU A 178 5.71 -0.61 -2.08
CA GLU A 178 7.03 -0.02 -1.81
C GLU A 178 8.07 -0.53 -2.82
N ILE A 179 8.07 -1.83 -3.14
CA ILE A 179 8.99 -2.41 -4.13
C ILE A 179 8.67 -1.91 -5.54
N ALA A 180 7.39 -1.72 -5.85
CA ALA A 180 6.93 -1.17 -7.12
C ALA A 180 7.12 0.36 -7.23
N ASN A 181 7.67 1.01 -6.18
CA ASN A 181 7.86 2.45 -6.12
C ASN A 181 6.56 3.22 -6.37
N ILE A 182 5.47 2.80 -5.75
CA ILE A 182 4.16 3.49 -5.77
C ILE A 182 3.97 4.27 -4.47
N ILE A 183 4.41 3.67 -3.36
CA ILE A 183 4.45 4.31 -2.04
C ILE A 183 5.89 4.27 -1.51
N ARG A 184 6.19 5.15 -0.56
CA ARG A 184 7.46 5.15 0.18
C ARG A 184 7.23 5.13 1.68
N LYS A 185 8.14 4.51 2.44
CA LYS A 185 8.16 4.66 3.90
C LYS A 185 8.56 6.08 4.28
N THR A 186 7.96 6.57 5.35
CA THR A 186 8.34 7.83 5.99
C THR A 186 9.21 7.56 7.23
N ASP A 187 9.68 8.62 7.88
CA ASP A 187 10.45 8.51 9.13
C ASP A 187 9.60 7.97 10.30
N LYS A 188 8.27 8.13 10.24
CA LYS A 188 7.37 7.64 11.28
C LYS A 188 7.09 6.15 11.11
N PRO A 189 7.01 5.39 12.21
CA PRO A 189 6.77 3.96 12.14
C PRO A 189 5.39 3.66 11.56
N SER A 190 5.35 2.73 10.59
CA SER A 190 4.12 2.30 9.92
C SER A 190 3.37 3.39 9.14
N GLU A 191 4.01 4.53 8.86
CA GLU A 191 3.45 5.58 8.01
C GLU A 191 4.08 5.52 6.61
N PHE A 192 3.23 5.48 5.60
CA PHE A 192 3.62 5.42 4.20
C PHE A 192 3.05 6.62 3.45
N GLU A 193 3.83 7.11 2.48
CA GLU A 193 3.44 8.19 1.60
C GLU A 193 3.18 7.67 0.18
N LEU A 194 2.03 8.04 -0.40
CA LEU A 194 1.74 7.81 -1.81
C LEU A 194 2.53 8.80 -2.67
N LEU A 195 3.25 8.30 -3.68
CA LEU A 195 4.06 9.18 -4.53
C LEU A 195 3.18 10.16 -5.32
N PRO A 196 3.68 11.39 -5.61
CA PRO A 196 2.89 12.43 -6.27
C PRO A 196 2.34 12.04 -7.64
N GLU A 197 3.06 11.18 -8.36
CA GLU A 197 2.69 10.69 -9.69
C GLU A 197 1.34 9.94 -9.70
N TYR A 198 1.03 9.27 -8.59
CA TYR A 198 -0.18 8.46 -8.43
C TYR A 198 -1.26 9.15 -7.58
N PHE A 199 -0.96 10.30 -6.98
CA PHE A 199 -1.90 11.05 -6.15
C PHE A 199 -2.89 11.84 -7.02
N ILE A 200 -4.17 11.81 -6.64
CA ILE A 200 -5.24 12.57 -7.29
C ILE A 200 -5.92 13.42 -6.22
N SER A 201 -5.95 14.73 -6.41
CA SER A 201 -6.69 15.62 -5.51
C SER A 201 -8.20 15.44 -5.73
N ALA A 202 -8.90 15.09 -4.65
CA ALA A 202 -10.35 14.95 -4.67
C ALA A 202 -11.03 16.33 -4.72
N SER A 203 -10.53 17.31 -3.97
CA SER A 203 -11.03 18.69 -3.99
C SER A 203 -10.96 19.33 -5.39
N GLU A 204 -9.84 19.18 -6.11
CA GLU A 204 -9.72 19.68 -7.49
C GLU A 204 -10.75 19.07 -8.43
N LYS A 205 -11.06 17.77 -8.27
CA LYS A 205 -12.05 17.04 -9.08
C LYS A 205 -13.49 17.38 -8.72
N MET A 206 -13.75 17.80 -7.48
CA MET A 206 -15.05 18.29 -6.99
C MET A 206 -15.32 19.73 -7.38
N SER A 207 -14.26 20.53 -7.58
CA SER A 207 -14.41 21.92 -8.00
C SER A 207 -15.15 21.97 -9.34
N PRO A 208 -16.12 22.88 -9.53
CA PRO A 208 -16.73 23.07 -10.83
C PRO A 208 -15.61 23.43 -11.80
N LYS A 209 -15.45 22.64 -12.87
CA LYS A 209 -14.55 22.99 -13.99
C LYS A 209 -14.81 24.45 -14.33
N THR A 210 -13.74 25.24 -14.39
CA THR A 210 -13.80 26.65 -14.82
C THR A 210 -14.77 26.75 -15.99
N PRO A 211 -15.83 27.57 -15.89
CA PRO A 211 -16.84 27.64 -16.92
C PRO A 211 -16.16 27.96 -18.25
N ASP A 212 -16.45 27.17 -19.29
CA ASP A 212 -15.87 27.37 -20.63
C ASP A 212 -16.05 28.84 -21.03
N PRO A 213 -14.96 29.58 -21.35
CA PRO A 213 -15.04 31.00 -21.68
C PRO A 213 -15.83 31.27 -22.97
N SER A 214 -16.13 30.23 -23.75
CA SER A 214 -16.99 30.33 -24.94
C SER A 214 -18.49 30.26 -24.62
N ILE A 215 -18.88 29.92 -23.40
CA ILE A 215 -20.28 29.90 -22.95
C ILE A 215 -20.62 31.27 -22.36
N LEU A 216 -21.51 32.04 -23.01
CA LEU A 216 -21.92 33.38 -22.59
C LEU A 216 -22.41 33.44 -21.12
N TYR A 217 -23.01 32.35 -20.64
CA TYR A 217 -23.50 32.22 -19.26
C TYR A 217 -22.36 32.29 -18.22
N SER A 218 -21.16 31.81 -18.57
CA SER A 218 -19.93 31.87 -17.76
C SER A 218 -19.47 33.31 -17.47
N LEU A 219 -19.70 34.22 -18.42
CA LEU A 219 -19.31 35.63 -18.33
C LEU A 219 -20.34 36.50 -17.60
N LEU A 220 -21.60 36.06 -17.63
CA LEU A 220 -22.72 36.74 -16.96
C LEU A 220 -22.89 36.29 -15.51
N SER A 221 -22.39 35.11 -15.16
CA SER A 221 -22.36 34.60 -13.79
C SER A 221 -21.10 35.13 -13.09
N ARG A 222 -21.20 36.26 -12.37
CA ARG A 222 -20.13 36.60 -11.42
C ARG A 222 -20.06 35.46 -10.40
N PRO A 223 -18.91 34.82 -10.16
CA PRO A 223 -18.78 33.93 -9.01
C PRO A 223 -19.10 34.78 -7.78
N GLU A 224 -20.14 34.39 -7.04
CA GLU A 224 -20.43 35.07 -5.79
C GLU A 224 -19.17 34.98 -4.91
N PRO A 225 -18.70 36.10 -4.33
CA PRO A 225 -17.43 36.16 -3.61
C PRO A 225 -17.37 35.31 -2.33
N PHE A 226 -18.44 34.54 -2.03
CA PHE A 226 -18.62 33.77 -0.80
C PHE A 226 -19.11 32.33 -1.03
N CYS A 227 -18.78 31.70 -2.17
CA CYS A 227 -18.96 30.25 -2.26
C CYS A 227 -17.69 29.58 -1.73
N PRO A 228 -17.68 29.04 -0.48
CA PRO A 228 -16.54 28.27 -0.01
C PRO A 228 -16.35 27.08 -0.93
N ASP A 229 -15.12 26.86 -1.34
CA ASP A 229 -14.69 25.77 -2.20
C ASP A 229 -15.27 24.44 -1.70
N VAL A 230 -16.30 23.91 -2.37
CA VAL A 230 -17.18 22.84 -1.83
C VAL A 230 -16.40 21.58 -1.46
N GLY A 231 -15.22 21.37 -2.08
CA GLY A 231 -14.33 20.26 -1.74
C GLY A 231 -13.71 20.36 -0.34
N ILE A 232 -13.35 21.56 0.14
CA ILE A 232 -12.62 21.74 1.41
C ILE A 232 -13.48 21.35 2.64
N PRO A 233 -14.76 21.75 2.75
CA PRO A 233 -15.64 21.32 3.84
C PRO A 233 -15.88 19.81 3.86
N VAL A 234 -16.05 19.19 2.68
CA VAL A 234 -16.32 17.74 2.58
C VAL A 234 -15.12 16.93 3.02
N ILE A 235 -13.92 17.28 2.55
CA ILE A 235 -12.68 16.60 2.95
C ILE A 235 -12.44 16.76 4.46
N SER A 236 -12.71 17.96 5.01
CA SER A 236 -12.62 18.20 6.45
C SER A 236 -13.60 17.31 7.24
N SER A 237 -14.84 17.16 6.76
CA SER A 237 -15.84 16.27 7.35
C SER A 237 -15.39 14.81 7.32
N ARG A 238 -14.81 14.36 6.21
CA ARG A 238 -14.27 13.00 6.05
C ARG A 238 -13.09 12.77 7.00
N LEU A 239 -12.16 13.70 7.11
CA LEU A 239 -11.06 13.60 8.06
C LEU A 239 -11.56 13.46 9.51
N ASN A 240 -12.56 14.24 9.90
CA ASN A 240 -13.17 14.12 11.23
C ASN A 240 -13.78 12.73 11.43
N GLU A 241 -14.56 12.22 10.47
CA GLU A 241 -15.14 10.87 10.54
C GLU A 241 -14.06 9.77 10.63
N TYR A 242 -12.95 9.92 9.90
CA TYR A 242 -11.82 9.00 9.97
C TYR A 242 -11.19 8.96 11.36
N TYR A 243 -10.92 10.10 11.98
CA TYR A 243 -10.32 10.14 13.31
C TYR A 243 -11.30 9.78 14.43
N SER A 244 -12.58 10.16 14.31
CA SER A 244 -13.61 9.79 15.29
C SER A 244 -13.89 8.29 15.34
N ASN A 245 -13.64 7.54 14.27
CA ASN A 245 -13.77 6.08 14.28
C ASN A 245 -12.54 5.34 14.82
N ASN A 246 -11.44 6.06 15.07
CA ASN A 246 -10.18 5.50 15.56
C ASN A 246 -9.98 5.70 17.09
N PHE A 247 -10.80 6.52 17.75
CA PHE A 247 -10.72 6.88 19.17
C PHE A 247 -12.10 6.86 19.83
#